data_AF-A0AAP5JUB9-F1
#
_entry.id   AF-A0AAP5JUB9-F1
#
_cell.length_a   1.000
_cell.length_b   1.000
_cell.length_c   1.000
_cell.angle_alpha   90.00
_cell.angle_beta   90.00
_cell.angle_gamma   90.00
#
_symmetry.space_group_name_H-M   'P 1'
#
loop_
_entity.id
_entity.type
_entity.pdbx_description
1 polymer ?
#
loop_
_entity_poly.entity_id
_entity_poly.type
_entity_poly.pdbx_seq_one_letter_code
_entity_poly.pdbx_strand_id
1 'polypeptide(L)'
;MFNVAVEKHGVNGHLRQKGKIAELALGYGGSVGALKSMGALEMGIEEEELQPLVTAWRQSNSNITKLWWDVDRAVKVCVKQKTPTETHGIKFIYQSGMLFIVLPSGRRLAYVKPRMGENVFGGESVTYEGVGGTKKWERIESYGPKFVENIVHAISRDILYHAMQTLKNCSIVAHVHDEIIIEADMRMSFSAICEQMARTPSWANGLLLSADGYECQFYQKD
;
A
#
# COMPACT_ATOMS: atom_id res chain seq x y z
N MET A 1 1.81 -19.15 -4.31
CA MET A 1 3.08 -19.31 -3.56
C MET A 1 3.26 -20.73 -3.08
N PHE A 2 2.38 -21.27 -2.22
CA PHE A 2 2.53 -22.66 -1.71
C PHE A 2 1.79 -23.72 -2.54
N ASN A 3 0.91 -23.32 -3.46
CA ASN A 3 0.19 -24.20 -4.40
C ASN A 3 -0.56 -25.37 -3.73
N VAL A 4 -1.06 -25.16 -2.51
CA VAL A 4 -1.86 -26.11 -1.73
C VAL A 4 -3.08 -25.41 -1.15
N ALA A 5 -4.14 -26.18 -0.86
CA ALA A 5 -5.31 -25.67 -0.15
C ALA A 5 -4.94 -25.21 1.27
N VAL A 6 -5.51 -24.08 1.72
CA VAL A 6 -5.31 -23.52 3.05
C VAL A 6 -6.66 -23.16 3.65
N GLU A 7 -6.98 -23.75 4.80
CA GLU A 7 -8.21 -23.48 5.56
C GLU A 7 -7.89 -22.85 6.91
N LYS A 8 -8.67 -21.84 7.31
CA LYS A 8 -8.50 -21.17 8.61
C LYS A 8 -8.78 -22.17 9.74
N HIS A 9 -7.76 -22.49 10.54
CA HIS A 9 -7.78 -23.56 11.56
C HIS A 9 -7.96 -24.99 11.02
N GLY A 10 -7.75 -25.20 9.72
CA GLY A 10 -7.89 -26.49 9.06
C GLY A 10 -6.63 -26.91 8.30
N VAL A 11 -6.83 -27.56 7.15
CA VAL A 11 -5.75 -28.07 6.29
C VAL A 11 -4.75 -26.96 5.98
N ASN A 12 -3.47 -27.23 6.25
CA ASN A 12 -2.35 -26.29 6.07
C ASN A 12 -2.54 -24.91 6.74
N GLY A 13 -3.34 -24.80 7.80
CA GLY A 13 -3.61 -23.52 8.47
C GLY A 13 -2.36 -22.76 8.93
N HIS A 14 -1.27 -23.46 9.25
CA HIS A 14 0.02 -22.89 9.59
C HIS A 14 0.65 -22.06 8.45
N LEU A 15 0.37 -22.41 7.18
CA LEU A 15 0.85 -21.66 6.02
C LEU A 15 0.20 -20.28 5.90
N ARG A 16 -0.96 -20.05 6.53
CA ARG A 16 -1.60 -18.73 6.54
C ARG A 16 -0.71 -17.68 7.19
N GLN A 17 -0.05 -18.03 8.28
CA GLN A 17 0.84 -17.13 9.00
C GLN A 17 2.09 -16.82 8.16
N LYS A 18 2.70 -17.86 7.54
CA LYS A 18 3.82 -17.67 6.59
C LYS A 18 3.42 -16.80 5.40
N GLY A 19 2.24 -17.04 4.82
CA GLY A 19 1.68 -16.26 3.73
C GLY A 19 1.42 -14.80 4.10
N LYS A 20 0.90 -14.53 5.30
CA LYS A 20 0.65 -13.17 5.81
C LYS A 20 1.95 -12.36 5.93
N ILE A 21 2.99 -12.94 6.54
CA ILE A 21 4.30 -12.25 6.67
C ILE A 21 4.89 -11.99 5.29
N ALA A 22 4.83 -12.98 4.39
CA ALA A 22 5.32 -12.82 3.02
C ALA A 22 4.60 -11.69 2.29
N GLU A 23 3.27 -11.60 2.39
CA GLU A 23 2.51 -10.52 1.75
C GLU A 23 2.92 -9.14 2.29
N LEU A 24 2.98 -9.00 3.62
CA LEU A 24 3.32 -7.72 4.25
C LEU A 24 4.76 -7.30 4.00
N ALA A 25 5.70 -8.25 4.05
CA ALA A 25 7.13 -7.95 3.88
C ALA A 25 7.48 -7.69 2.42
N LEU A 26 6.86 -8.42 1.48
CA LEU A 26 7.30 -8.47 0.09
C LEU A 26 6.45 -7.61 -0.84
N GLY A 27 5.22 -7.26 -0.46
CA GLY A 27 4.27 -6.47 -1.26
C GLY A 27 4.76 -5.11 -1.76
N TYR A 28 5.80 -4.57 -1.12
CA TYR A 28 6.46 -3.31 -1.51
C TYR A 28 7.97 -3.45 -1.69
N GLY A 29 8.41 -4.60 -2.21
CA GLY A 29 9.79 -4.80 -2.65
C GLY A 29 10.77 -5.22 -1.55
N GLY A 30 10.28 -5.54 -0.35
CA GLY A 30 11.10 -6.16 0.68
C GLY A 30 11.69 -7.51 0.23
N SER A 31 12.69 -7.95 1.00
CA SER A 31 13.44 -9.18 0.76
C SER A 31 13.72 -9.87 2.09
N VAL A 32 14.73 -10.74 2.15
CA VAL A 32 15.17 -11.47 3.35
C VAL A 32 15.26 -10.58 4.59
N GLY A 33 15.83 -9.37 4.46
CA GLY A 33 15.93 -8.43 5.58
C GLY A 33 14.57 -8.00 6.13
N ALA A 34 13.59 -7.72 5.26
CA ALA A 34 12.24 -7.35 5.66
C ALA A 34 11.53 -8.52 6.35
N LEU A 35 11.68 -9.74 5.84
CA LEU A 35 11.14 -10.94 6.49
C LEU A 35 11.70 -11.12 7.90
N LYS A 36 13.02 -10.98 8.07
CA LYS A 36 13.66 -11.04 9.40
C LYS A 36 13.11 -9.96 10.33
N SER A 37 13.03 -8.71 9.88
CA SER A 37 12.47 -7.61 10.68
C SER A 37 11.00 -7.80 11.07
N MET A 38 10.24 -8.58 10.29
CA MET A 38 8.84 -8.91 10.58
C MET A 38 8.67 -10.18 11.42
N GLY A 39 9.75 -10.75 11.95
CA GLY A 39 9.70 -11.87 12.89
C GLY A 39 9.65 -13.25 12.23
N ALA A 40 10.05 -13.37 10.95
CA ALA A 40 9.92 -14.63 10.21
C ALA A 40 10.64 -15.81 10.89
N LEU A 41 11.81 -15.58 11.49
CA LEU A 41 12.61 -16.60 12.15
C LEU A 41 11.94 -17.07 13.45
N GLU A 42 11.44 -16.12 14.24
CA GLU A 42 10.71 -16.35 15.48
C GLU A 42 9.40 -17.12 15.24
N MET A 43 8.88 -17.06 14.01
CA MET A 43 7.68 -17.76 13.57
C MET A 43 7.97 -19.13 12.93
N GLY A 44 9.22 -19.62 13.03
CA GLY A 44 9.63 -20.95 12.59
C GLY A 44 9.85 -21.08 11.09
N ILE A 45 10.27 -20.00 10.42
CA ILE A 45 10.80 -20.06 9.05
C ILE A 45 12.32 -20.10 9.15
N GLU A 46 12.94 -21.15 8.61
CA GLU A 46 14.39 -21.27 8.67
C GLU A 46 15.06 -20.20 7.80
N GLU A 47 16.26 -19.76 8.16
CA GLU A 47 16.96 -18.68 7.45
C GLU A 47 17.19 -19.03 5.97
N GLU A 48 17.48 -20.30 5.69
CA GLU A 48 17.67 -20.84 4.33
C GLU A 48 16.38 -20.81 3.49
N GLU A 49 15.20 -20.81 4.13
CA GLU A 49 13.90 -20.75 3.45
C GLU A 49 13.49 -19.33 3.05
N LEU A 50 14.12 -18.28 3.61
CA LEU A 50 13.71 -16.90 3.39
C LEU A 50 13.87 -16.45 1.93
N GLN A 51 15.02 -16.73 1.31
CA GLN A 51 15.26 -16.34 -0.08
C GLN A 51 14.39 -17.14 -1.09
N PRO A 52 14.22 -18.48 -0.94
CA PRO A 52 13.22 -19.23 -1.69
C PRO A 52 11.81 -18.66 -1.55
N LEU A 53 11.39 -18.25 -0.34
CA LEU A 53 10.09 -17.64 -0.10
C LEU A 53 9.92 -16.32 -0.87
N VAL A 54 10.93 -15.45 -0.86
CA VAL A 54 10.95 -14.21 -1.66
C VAL A 54 10.74 -14.52 -3.14
N THR A 55 11.47 -15.49 -3.68
CA THR A 55 11.38 -15.88 -5.09
C THR A 55 10.00 -16.43 -5.43
N ALA A 56 9.47 -17.34 -4.61
CA ALA A 56 8.16 -17.95 -4.81
C ALA A 56 7.02 -16.92 -4.75
N TRP A 57 7.09 -15.96 -3.82
CA TRP A 57 6.11 -14.88 -3.72
C TRP A 57 6.12 -14.02 -4.98
N ARG A 58 7.29 -13.59 -5.45
CA ARG A 58 7.41 -12.74 -6.65
C ARG A 58 6.92 -13.43 -7.91
N GLN A 59 7.22 -14.73 -8.06
CA GLN A 59 6.72 -15.54 -9.17
C GLN A 59 5.19 -15.69 -9.14
N SER A 60 4.62 -15.87 -7.94
CA SER A 60 3.16 -16.00 -7.76
C SER A 60 2.43 -14.69 -7.98
N ASN A 61 3.07 -13.56 -7.69
CA ASN A 61 2.49 -12.21 -7.71
C ASN A 61 3.09 -11.35 -8.83
N SER A 62 3.17 -11.92 -10.04
CA SER A 62 3.81 -11.27 -11.20
C SER A 62 3.17 -9.93 -11.56
N ASN A 63 1.86 -9.78 -11.41
CA ASN A 63 1.16 -8.51 -11.66
C ASN A 63 1.59 -7.40 -10.67
N ILE A 64 1.83 -7.73 -9.40
CA ILE A 64 2.29 -6.77 -8.39
C ILE A 64 3.72 -6.34 -8.70
N THR A 65 4.61 -7.30 -8.98
CA THR A 65 6.00 -6.98 -9.33
C THR A 65 6.10 -6.18 -10.64
N LYS A 66 5.23 -6.48 -11.62
CA LYS A 66 5.12 -5.71 -12.85
C LYS A 66 4.70 -4.27 -12.59
N LEU A 67 3.70 -4.05 -11.74
CA LEU A 67 3.28 -2.70 -11.34
C LEU A 67 4.45 -1.89 -10.77
N TRP A 68 5.26 -2.49 -9.87
CA TRP A 68 6.44 -1.83 -9.31
C TRP A 68 7.40 -1.34 -10.40
N TRP A 69 7.75 -2.21 -11.34
CA TRP A 69 8.74 -1.89 -12.36
C TRP A 69 8.17 -1.00 -13.47
N ASP A 70 6.87 -1.06 -13.73
CA ASP A 70 6.20 -0.14 -14.65
C ASP A 70 6.17 1.28 -14.07
N VAL A 71 5.91 1.42 -12.77
CA VAL A 71 6.02 2.69 -12.04
C VAL A 71 7.47 3.18 -12.00
N ASP A 72 8.45 2.31 -11.72
CA ASP A 72 9.88 2.66 -11.71
C ASP A 72 10.31 3.28 -13.05
N ARG A 73 9.98 2.62 -14.16
CA ARG A 73 10.30 3.11 -15.50
C ARG A 73 9.61 4.43 -15.79
N ALA A 74 8.32 4.56 -15.47
CA ALA A 74 7.57 5.80 -15.71
C ALA A 74 8.16 6.98 -14.93
N VAL A 75 8.49 6.80 -13.65
CA VAL A 75 9.09 7.83 -12.79
C VAL A 75 10.48 8.21 -13.28
N LYS A 76 11.33 7.24 -13.61
CA LYS A 76 12.69 7.49 -14.14
C LYS A 76 12.64 8.28 -15.43
N VAL A 77 11.81 7.88 -16.39
CA VAL A 77 11.63 8.62 -17.66
C VAL A 77 11.16 10.04 -17.38
N CYS A 78 10.15 10.22 -16.53
CA CYS A 78 9.63 11.54 -16.20
C CYS A 78 10.70 12.44 -15.56
N VAL A 79 11.48 11.94 -14.61
CA VAL A 79 12.53 12.74 -13.94
C VAL A 79 13.71 13.05 -14.88
N LYS A 80 14.12 12.08 -15.70
CA LYS A 80 15.31 12.19 -16.56
C LYS A 80 15.04 13.06 -17.79
N GLN A 81 13.88 12.89 -18.42
CA GLN A 81 13.49 13.62 -19.63
C GLN A 81 12.67 14.87 -19.34
N LYS A 82 12.17 15.04 -18.10
CA LYS A 82 11.27 16.12 -17.69
C LYS A 82 9.98 16.18 -18.51
N THR A 83 9.55 15.04 -19.04
CA THR A 83 8.31 14.88 -19.79
C THR A 83 7.26 14.17 -18.95
N PRO A 84 5.96 14.46 -19.13
CA PRO A 84 4.92 13.67 -18.48
C PRO A 84 4.96 12.21 -18.93
N THR A 85 4.72 11.29 -18.01
CA THR A 85 4.54 9.85 -18.29
C THR A 85 3.31 9.32 -17.57
N GLU A 86 2.82 8.15 -17.97
CA GLU A 86 1.62 7.55 -17.39
C GLU A 86 1.72 6.02 -17.41
N THR A 87 1.20 5.37 -16.36
CA THR A 87 0.97 3.92 -16.35
C THR A 87 -0.17 3.59 -15.39
N HIS A 88 -1.00 2.61 -15.72
CA HIS A 88 -2.11 2.16 -14.86
C HIS A 88 -3.06 3.29 -14.38
N GLY A 89 -3.26 4.34 -15.19
CA GLY A 89 -4.06 5.51 -14.82
C GLY A 89 -3.40 6.46 -13.82
N ILE A 90 -2.11 6.27 -13.53
CA ILE A 90 -1.29 7.11 -12.66
C ILE A 90 -0.38 7.96 -13.54
N LYS A 91 -0.45 9.29 -13.37
CA LYS A 91 0.34 10.25 -14.18
C LYS A 91 1.53 10.76 -13.38
N PHE A 92 2.66 10.95 -14.04
CA PHE A 92 3.88 11.47 -13.47
C PHE A 92 4.22 12.77 -14.19
N ILE A 93 4.39 13.85 -13.43
CA ILE A 93 4.58 15.19 -13.98
C ILE A 93 5.78 15.84 -13.29
N TYR A 94 6.77 16.25 -14.07
CA TYR A 94 7.84 17.11 -13.58
C TYR A 94 7.44 18.57 -13.79
N GLN A 95 7.28 19.34 -12.71
CA GLN A 95 6.86 20.74 -12.77
C GLN A 95 7.55 21.54 -11.67
N SER A 96 8.17 22.68 -12.03
CA SER A 96 8.76 23.63 -11.09
C SER A 96 9.72 23.00 -10.06
N GLY A 97 10.54 22.03 -10.50
CA GLY A 97 11.49 21.33 -9.62
C GLY A 97 10.87 20.28 -8.71
N MET A 98 9.61 19.91 -8.95
CA MET A 98 8.89 18.84 -8.24
C MET A 98 8.54 17.70 -9.20
N LEU A 99 8.53 16.47 -8.70
CA LEU A 99 7.81 15.37 -9.33
C LEU A 99 6.46 15.26 -8.64
N PHE A 100 5.39 15.24 -9.43
CA PHE A 100 4.06 14.94 -8.97
C PHE A 100 3.62 13.58 -9.49
N ILE A 101 3.19 12.71 -8.59
CA ILE A 101 2.45 11.50 -8.93
C ILE A 101 0.97 11.82 -8.73
N VAL A 102 0.21 11.83 -9.82
CA VAL A 102 -1.21 12.14 -9.85
C VAL A 102 -1.99 10.84 -9.90
N LEU A 103 -2.80 10.60 -8.87
CA LEU A 103 -3.61 9.40 -8.70
C LEU A 103 -4.93 9.51 -9.47
N PRO A 104 -5.63 8.39 -9.72
CA PRO A 104 -6.96 8.40 -10.36
C PRO A 104 -8.00 9.28 -9.65
N SER A 105 -7.88 9.44 -8.32
CA SER A 105 -8.70 10.35 -7.50
C SER A 105 -8.44 11.84 -7.76
N GLY A 106 -7.37 12.19 -8.50
CA GLY A 106 -6.87 13.54 -8.69
C GLY A 106 -5.87 14.01 -7.62
N ARG A 107 -5.65 13.24 -6.54
CA ARG A 107 -4.63 13.54 -5.53
C ARG A 107 -3.25 13.62 -6.17
N ARG A 108 -2.43 14.58 -5.71
CA ARG A 108 -1.03 14.75 -6.15
C ARG A 108 -0.07 14.48 -5.00
N LEU A 109 0.79 13.47 -5.14
CA LEU A 109 1.93 13.23 -4.25
C LEU A 109 3.13 14.01 -4.78
N ALA A 110 3.72 14.87 -3.94
CA ALA A 110 4.82 15.75 -4.34
C ALA A 110 6.17 15.27 -3.81
N TYR A 111 7.17 15.21 -4.69
CA TYR A 111 8.54 14.84 -4.39
C TYR A 111 9.47 15.99 -4.77
N VAL A 112 10.22 16.50 -3.80
CA VAL A 112 10.99 17.76 -3.93
C VAL A 112 12.33 17.54 -4.61
N LYS A 113 12.66 18.37 -5.60
CA LYS A 113 13.93 18.33 -6.36
C LYS A 113 14.37 16.92 -6.74
N PRO A 114 13.51 16.17 -7.47
CA PRO A 114 13.81 14.82 -7.87
C PRO A 114 14.94 14.84 -8.91
N ARG A 115 15.86 13.89 -8.82
CA ARG A 115 16.94 13.71 -9.80
C ARG A 115 17.37 12.24 -9.85
N MET A 116 17.99 11.88 -10.97
CA MET A 116 18.67 10.60 -11.08
C MET A 116 19.87 10.56 -10.13
N GLY A 117 20.02 9.43 -9.44
CA GLY A 117 21.16 9.11 -8.59
C GLY A 117 21.51 7.64 -8.72
N GLU A 118 22.36 7.19 -7.83
CA GLU A 118 22.81 5.81 -7.72
C GLU A 118 22.21 5.22 -6.45
N ASN A 119 21.66 4.00 -6.53
CA ASN A 119 21.21 3.26 -5.36
C ASN A 119 22.38 2.64 -4.60
N VAL A 120 22.08 2.14 -3.40
CA VAL A 120 23.06 1.41 -2.57
C VAL A 120 23.72 0.19 -3.26
N PHE A 121 23.19 -0.28 -4.39
CA PHE A 121 23.71 -1.40 -5.18
C PHE A 121 24.41 -0.96 -6.48
N GLY A 122 24.65 0.34 -6.67
CA GLY A 122 25.33 0.87 -7.86
C GLY A 122 24.43 1.05 -9.10
N GLY A 123 23.14 0.81 -8.97
CA GLY A 123 22.16 0.94 -10.04
C GLY A 123 21.50 2.32 -10.09
N GLU A 124 20.94 2.68 -11.26
CA GLU A 124 20.23 3.94 -11.41
C GLU A 124 18.94 3.99 -10.57
N SER A 125 18.76 5.06 -9.79
CA SER A 125 17.59 5.31 -8.94
C SER A 125 17.12 6.75 -9.00
N VAL A 126 15.90 7.01 -8.51
CA VAL A 126 15.40 8.38 -8.34
C VAL A 126 15.58 8.79 -6.89
N THR A 127 16.17 9.96 -6.69
CA THR A 127 16.33 10.56 -5.36
C THR A 127 15.55 11.86 -5.27
N TYR A 128 15.06 12.21 -4.09
CA TYR A 128 14.35 13.46 -3.82
C TYR A 128 14.74 14.01 -2.44
N GLU A 129 14.45 15.28 -2.18
CA GLU A 129 14.67 15.92 -0.88
C GLU A 129 13.43 15.77 0.00
N GLY A 130 13.63 15.43 1.28
CA GLY A 130 12.55 15.29 2.25
C GLY A 130 13.06 14.97 3.65
N VAL A 131 12.13 14.78 4.58
CA VAL A 131 12.46 14.34 5.94
C VAL A 131 12.67 12.83 5.91
N GLY A 132 13.92 12.39 6.09
CA GLY A 132 14.24 10.97 6.09
C GLY A 132 14.21 10.34 7.48
N GLY A 133 14.80 9.14 7.62
CA GLY A 133 14.70 8.34 8.85
C GLY A 133 15.34 9.01 10.08
N THR A 134 16.31 9.88 9.86
CA THR A 134 16.99 10.66 10.91
C THR A 134 16.17 11.87 11.38
N LYS A 135 14.95 12.07 10.86
CA LYS A 135 14.11 13.26 11.04
C LYS A 135 14.77 14.57 10.59
N LYS A 136 15.80 14.49 9.75
CA LYS A 136 16.47 15.66 9.14
C LYS A 136 16.07 15.78 7.66
N TRP A 137 16.23 16.99 7.12
CA TRP A 137 16.12 17.21 5.69
C TRP A 137 17.31 16.59 4.98
N GLU A 138 17.07 15.56 4.19
CA GLU A 138 18.10 14.80 3.50
C GLU A 138 17.63 14.37 2.11
N ARG A 139 18.56 13.80 1.35
CA ARG A 139 18.24 13.23 0.05
C ARG A 139 17.89 11.76 0.21
N ILE A 140 16.66 11.43 -0.12
CA ILE A 140 16.05 10.12 0.06
C ILE A 140 16.11 9.37 -1.28
N GLU A 141 16.68 8.18 -1.25
CA GLU A 141 16.62 7.24 -2.37
C GLU A 141 15.22 6.61 -2.47
N SER A 142 14.75 6.41 -3.70
CA SER A 142 13.49 5.75 -4.00
C SER A 142 13.55 4.94 -5.30
N TYR A 143 12.64 3.99 -5.39
CA TYR A 143 12.55 2.99 -6.44
C TYR A 143 11.09 2.55 -6.57
N GLY A 144 10.74 1.90 -7.69
CA GLY A 144 9.36 1.51 -8.02
C GLY A 144 8.49 1.04 -6.85
N PRO A 145 8.87 -0.04 -6.13
CA PRO A 145 8.13 -0.55 -4.98
C PRO A 145 7.81 0.49 -3.89
N LYS A 146 8.77 1.36 -3.54
CA LYS A 146 8.58 2.44 -2.56
C LYS A 146 7.63 3.55 -3.07
N PHE A 147 7.64 3.83 -4.37
CA PHE A 147 6.62 4.71 -4.96
C PHE A 147 5.24 4.06 -4.95
N VAL A 148 5.15 2.77 -5.28
CA VAL A 148 3.91 2.00 -5.25
C VAL A 148 3.32 1.95 -3.85
N GLU A 149 4.13 1.75 -2.81
CA GLU A 149 3.69 1.83 -1.42
C GLU A 149 2.97 3.15 -1.12
N ASN A 150 3.61 4.28 -1.44
CA ASN A 150 3.02 5.61 -1.24
C ASN A 150 1.75 5.82 -2.07
N ILE A 151 1.71 5.30 -3.30
CA ILE A 151 0.54 5.34 -4.18
C ILE A 151 -0.63 4.58 -3.55
N VAL A 152 -0.40 3.34 -3.11
CA VAL A 152 -1.44 2.49 -2.51
C VAL A 152 -1.94 3.11 -1.21
N HIS A 153 -1.05 3.56 -0.32
CA HIS A 153 -1.45 4.25 0.91
C HIS A 153 -2.30 5.48 0.65
N ALA A 154 -1.95 6.27 -0.37
CA ALA A 154 -2.70 7.45 -0.75
C ALA A 154 -4.08 7.12 -1.35
N ILE A 155 -4.16 6.07 -2.18
CA ILE A 155 -5.43 5.56 -2.72
C ILE A 155 -6.32 5.05 -1.58
N SER A 156 -5.79 4.27 -0.63
CA SER A 156 -6.54 3.80 0.54
C SER A 156 -7.09 4.97 1.36
N ARG A 157 -6.31 6.05 1.53
CA ARG A 157 -6.79 7.27 2.20
C ARG A 157 -7.92 7.95 1.44
N ASP A 158 -7.86 7.98 0.11
CA ASP A 158 -8.91 8.57 -0.72
C ASP A 158 -10.19 7.74 -0.69
N ILE A 159 -10.08 6.41 -0.62
CA ILE A 159 -11.21 5.49 -0.42
C ILE A 159 -11.87 5.71 0.94
N LEU A 160 -11.08 5.75 2.02
CA LEU A 160 -11.61 6.00 3.37
C LEU A 160 -12.32 7.36 3.44
N TYR A 161 -11.72 8.40 2.85
CA TYR A 161 -12.36 9.71 2.77
C TYR A 161 -13.69 9.64 2.02
N HIS A 162 -13.77 8.92 0.91
CA HIS A 162 -15.02 8.70 0.19
C HIS A 162 -16.08 8.00 1.04
N ALA A 163 -15.70 6.96 1.79
CA ALA A 163 -16.60 6.27 2.72
C ALA A 163 -17.14 7.23 3.81
N MET A 164 -16.27 8.05 4.41
CA MET A 164 -16.69 9.08 5.37
C MET A 164 -17.67 10.09 4.75
N GLN A 165 -17.50 10.45 3.47
CA GLN A 165 -18.44 11.33 2.76
C GLN A 165 -19.80 10.66 2.52
N THR A 166 -19.82 9.36 2.21
CA THR A 166 -21.06 8.60 2.08
C THR A 166 -21.81 8.54 3.42
N LEU A 167 -21.07 8.42 4.53
CA LEU A 167 -21.58 8.35 5.89
C LEU A 167 -21.65 9.72 6.59
N LYS A 168 -21.62 10.84 5.84
CA LYS A 168 -21.57 12.21 6.41
C LYS A 168 -22.74 12.59 7.33
N ASN A 169 -23.85 11.86 7.27
CA ASN A 169 -25.03 12.08 8.11
C ASN A 169 -24.98 11.25 9.41
N CYS A 170 -23.97 10.39 9.58
CA CYS A 170 -23.69 9.67 10.80
C CYS A 170 -22.76 10.51 11.71
N SER A 171 -22.82 10.29 13.02
CA SER A 171 -21.91 10.94 13.97
C SER A 171 -20.56 10.23 13.97
N ILE A 172 -19.71 10.53 12.99
CA ILE A 172 -18.34 10.00 12.95
C ILE A 172 -17.53 10.70 14.06
N VAL A 173 -17.19 9.96 15.11
CA VAL A 173 -16.48 10.49 16.29
C VAL A 173 -14.97 10.29 16.20
N ALA A 174 -14.51 9.30 15.42
CA ALA A 174 -13.10 9.03 15.20
C ALA A 174 -12.89 8.18 13.94
N HIS A 175 -11.64 8.11 13.49
CA HIS A 175 -11.19 7.12 12.50
C HIS A 175 -9.79 6.66 12.89
N VAL A 176 -9.49 5.38 12.73
CA VAL A 176 -8.20 4.78 13.10
C VAL A 176 -7.80 3.81 11.99
N HIS A 177 -6.62 4.01 11.40
CA HIS A 177 -6.22 3.26 10.20
C HIS A 177 -7.29 3.33 9.08
N ASP A 178 -7.91 2.21 8.76
CA ASP A 178 -8.99 2.00 7.79
C ASP A 178 -10.39 1.90 8.44
N GLU A 179 -10.49 2.08 9.77
CA GLU A 179 -11.73 2.04 10.54
C GLU A 179 -12.35 3.44 10.71
N ILE A 180 -13.69 3.48 10.71
CA ILE A 180 -14.50 4.64 11.10
C ILE A 180 -15.32 4.27 12.35
N ILE A 181 -15.27 5.12 13.37
CA ILE A 181 -16.04 4.95 14.61
C ILE A 181 -17.23 5.90 14.57
N ILE A 182 -18.43 5.33 14.67
CA ILE A 182 -19.70 6.06 14.60
C ILE A 182 -20.45 5.90 15.91
N GLU A 183 -20.83 7.03 16.50
CA GLU A 183 -21.86 7.04 17.55
C GLU A 183 -23.23 6.97 16.87
N ALA A 184 -23.98 5.91 17.16
CA ALA A 184 -25.23 5.61 16.46
C ALA A 184 -26.37 5.34 17.45
N ASP A 185 -27.59 5.70 17.04
CA ASP A 185 -28.81 5.22 17.68
C ASP A 185 -28.91 3.69 17.53
N MET A 186 -29.35 2.98 18.58
CA MET A 186 -29.45 1.51 18.58
C MET A 186 -30.37 0.92 17.50
N ARG A 187 -31.19 1.76 16.84
CA ARG A 187 -32.04 1.35 15.71
C ARG A 187 -31.34 1.45 14.36
N MET A 188 -30.15 2.04 14.30
CA MET A 188 -29.39 2.17 13.06
C MET A 188 -28.95 0.78 12.59
N SER A 189 -29.09 0.51 11.30
CA SER A 189 -28.71 -0.78 10.73
C SER A 189 -27.20 -0.84 10.50
N PHE A 190 -26.51 -1.70 11.26
CA PHE A 190 -25.09 -1.98 11.07
C PHE A 190 -24.77 -2.40 9.63
N SER A 191 -25.55 -3.31 9.04
CA SER A 191 -25.37 -3.75 7.66
C SER A 191 -25.49 -2.61 6.66
N ALA A 192 -26.41 -1.66 6.87
CA ALA A 192 -26.55 -0.48 6.01
C ALA A 192 -25.35 0.48 6.12
N ILE A 193 -24.66 0.53 7.26
CA ILE A 193 -23.40 1.28 7.41
C ILE A 193 -22.30 0.60 6.61
N CYS A 194 -22.13 -0.72 6.76
CA CYS A 194 -21.14 -1.49 6.00
C CYS A 194 -21.37 -1.37 4.49
N GLU A 195 -22.61 -1.50 4.02
CA GLU A 195 -22.96 -1.31 2.60
C GLU A 195 -22.61 0.08 2.09
N GLN A 196 -22.79 1.12 2.91
CA GLN A 196 -22.43 2.49 2.55
C GLN A 196 -20.92 2.70 2.54
N MET A 197 -20.19 2.16 3.51
CA MET A 197 -18.73 2.21 3.57
C MET A 197 -18.08 1.44 2.41
N ALA A 198 -18.70 0.35 1.97
CA ALA A 198 -18.23 -0.47 0.85
C ALA A 198 -18.53 0.13 -0.54
N ARG A 199 -19.14 1.31 -0.63
CA ARG A 199 -19.41 1.96 -1.93
C ARG A 199 -18.11 2.45 -2.56
N THR A 200 -17.80 1.88 -3.72
CA THR A 200 -16.62 2.24 -4.50
C THR A 200 -16.81 3.63 -5.15
N PRO A 201 -15.81 4.54 -5.05
CA PRO A 201 -15.89 5.82 -5.74
C PRO A 201 -15.83 5.65 -7.27
N SER A 202 -16.41 6.59 -8.00
CA SER A 202 -16.53 6.53 -9.47
C SER A 202 -15.20 6.43 -10.22
N TRP A 203 -14.09 6.86 -9.62
CA TRP A 203 -12.74 6.77 -10.18
C TRP A 203 -12.05 5.43 -9.91
N ALA A 204 -12.61 4.57 -9.06
CA ALA A 204 -12.06 3.25 -8.68
C ALA A 204 -12.92 2.07 -9.17
N ASN A 205 -13.63 2.23 -10.28
CA ASN A 205 -14.51 1.19 -10.82
C ASN A 205 -13.78 -0.16 -10.95
N GLY A 206 -14.42 -1.23 -10.45
CA GLY A 206 -13.86 -2.58 -10.45
C GLY A 206 -13.04 -2.92 -9.20
N LEU A 207 -12.78 -1.97 -8.29
CA LEU A 207 -12.22 -2.28 -6.98
C LEU A 207 -13.23 -3.11 -6.16
N LEU A 208 -12.80 -4.28 -5.73
CA LEU A 208 -13.55 -5.15 -4.82
C LEU A 208 -13.39 -4.61 -3.39
N LEU A 209 -14.27 -3.67 -3.03
CA LEU A 209 -14.30 -3.06 -1.70
C LEU A 209 -15.34 -3.77 -0.82
N SER A 210 -14.94 -4.11 0.39
CA SER A 210 -15.81 -4.65 1.43
C SER A 210 -15.57 -3.89 2.73
N ALA A 211 -16.60 -3.79 3.57
CA ALA A 211 -16.51 -3.26 4.92
C ALA A 211 -17.00 -4.32 5.90
N ASP A 212 -16.34 -4.41 7.04
CA ASP A 212 -16.69 -5.29 8.15
C ASP A 212 -16.44 -4.53 9.46
N GLY A 213 -17.00 -5.01 10.56
CA GLY A 213 -16.88 -4.37 11.86
C GLY A 213 -17.82 -4.99 12.89
N TYR A 214 -18.12 -4.26 13.95
CA TYR A 214 -19.00 -4.72 15.01
C TYR A 214 -19.67 -3.55 15.74
N GLU A 215 -20.70 -3.87 16.51
CA GLU A 215 -21.39 -2.93 17.39
C GLU A 215 -20.92 -3.14 18.84
N CYS A 216 -20.62 -2.05 19.55
CA CYS A 216 -20.20 -2.12 20.94
C CYS A 216 -20.67 -0.88 21.73
N GLN A 217 -20.77 -1.01 23.05
CA GLN A 217 -21.14 0.10 23.94
C GLN A 217 -19.94 1.01 24.28
N PHE A 218 -18.72 0.54 24.02
CA PHE A 218 -17.48 1.28 24.21
C PHE A 218 -16.44 0.75 23.23
N TYR A 219 -15.56 1.63 22.75
CA TYR A 219 -14.51 1.28 21.80
C TYR A 219 -13.61 0.17 22.35
N GLN A 220 -13.43 -0.90 21.57
CA GLN A 220 -12.51 -1.99 21.84
C GLN A 220 -11.46 -2.01 20.74
N LYS A 221 -10.19 -2.15 21.12
CA LYS A 221 -9.14 -2.29 20.12
C LYS A 221 -9.01 -3.78 19.77
N ASP A 222 -9.39 -4.12 18.55
CA ASP A 222 -9.08 -5.42 17.93
C ASP A 222 -7.62 -5.52 17.46
#